data_AF-A0A135I536-F1
#
_entry.id   AF-A0A135I536-F1
#
_cell.length_a   1.000
_cell.length_b   1.000
_cell.length_c   1.000
_cell.angle_alpha   90.00
_cell.angle_beta   90.00
_cell.angle_gamma   90.00
#
_symmetry.space_group_name_H-M   'P 1'
#
loop_
_entity.id
_entity.type
_entity.pdbx_description
1 polymer ?
#
loop_
_entity_poly.entity_id
_entity_poly.type
_entity_poly.pdbx_seq_one_letter_code
_entity_poly.pdbx_strand_id
1 'polypeptide(L)'
;MGSAAVVPEEMKLNVICRLEPGCLGPQGASKIDDFCQYILEEMNALNTAFISLAVVPRNDKSLPEMQFNVLGKKMNREQAGKYLQKFEKSLDDFEAELEGKLETLIDKFMGY
;
A
#
# COMPACT_ATOMS: atom_id res chain seq x y z
N MET A 1 -9.48 25.48 7.93
CA MET A 1 -8.19 25.06 7.37
C MET A 1 -7.50 24.20 8.41
N GLY A 2 -7.76 22.89 8.40
CA GLY A 2 -7.11 21.96 9.34
C GLY A 2 -5.66 21.79 8.91
N SER A 3 -4.73 22.03 9.83
CA SER A 3 -3.31 21.69 9.61
C SER A 3 -3.25 20.19 9.30
N ALA A 4 -2.66 19.83 8.15
CA ALA A 4 -2.33 18.44 7.87
C ALA A 4 -1.31 18.01 8.93
N ALA A 5 -1.77 17.30 9.95
CA ALA A 5 -0.93 16.91 11.07
C ALA A 5 0.19 15.99 10.57
N VAL A 6 1.43 16.46 10.74
CA VAL A 6 2.64 15.67 10.50
C VAL A 6 2.92 14.85 11.76
N VAL A 7 3.17 13.55 11.60
CA VAL A 7 3.58 12.68 12.71
C VAL A 7 5.03 12.22 12.53
N PRO A 8 5.75 11.90 13.61
CA PRO A 8 7.03 11.21 13.53
C PRO A 8 6.94 9.92 12.69
N GLU A 9 8.02 9.54 12.00
CA GLU A 9 8.04 8.39 11.09
C GLU A 9 7.52 7.09 11.74
N GLU A 10 7.96 6.80 12.97
CA GLU A 10 7.54 5.64 13.77
C GLU A 10 6.03 5.64 14.13
N MET A 11 5.41 6.82 14.11
CA MET A 11 3.99 7.02 14.41
C MET A 11 3.11 7.02 13.16
N LYS A 12 3.70 7.01 11.95
CA LYS A 12 2.93 6.86 10.71
C LYS A 12 2.22 5.51 10.68
N LEU A 13 1.07 5.48 10.02
CA LEU A 13 0.45 4.23 9.61
C LEU A 13 1.29 3.60 8.50
N ASN A 14 2.01 2.54 8.84
CA ASN A 14 2.77 1.75 7.89
C ASN A 14 1.85 0.72 7.25
N VAL A 15 1.60 0.89 5.95
CA VAL A 15 0.82 0.01 5.11
C VAL A 15 1.78 -0.84 4.29
N ILE A 16 1.68 -2.15 4.41
CA ILE A 16 2.38 -3.09 3.53
C ILE A 16 1.33 -3.72 2.62
N CYS A 17 1.41 -3.43 1.32
CA CYS A 17 0.63 -4.07 0.29
C CYS A 17 1.49 -5.15 -0.38
N ARG A 18 1.03 -6.39 -0.35
CA ARG A 18 1.71 -7.55 -0.92
C ARG A 18 0.97 -8.02 -2.15
N LEU A 19 1.62 -7.90 -3.30
CA LEU A 19 1.03 -8.27 -4.58
C LEU A 19 1.25 -9.75 -4.86
N GLU A 20 0.15 -10.47 -5.09
CA GLU A 20 0.22 -11.84 -5.60
C GLU A 20 0.75 -11.83 -7.04
N PRO A 21 1.68 -12.75 -7.39
CA PRO A 21 2.14 -12.86 -8.77
C PRO A 21 0.99 -13.05 -9.78
N GLY A 22 -0.11 -13.66 -9.35
CA GLY A 22 -1.29 -13.88 -10.19
C GLY A 22 -1.91 -12.60 -10.78
N CYS A 23 -1.68 -11.40 -10.19
CA CYS A 23 -2.19 -10.14 -10.75
C CYS A 23 -1.54 -9.77 -12.09
N LEU A 24 -0.39 -10.35 -12.42
CA LEU A 24 0.33 -10.17 -13.69
C LEU A 24 0.08 -11.32 -14.68
N GLY A 25 -0.92 -12.17 -14.40
CA GLY A 25 -1.29 -13.30 -15.24
C GLY A 25 -0.31 -14.48 -15.18
N PRO A 26 -0.27 -15.36 -16.21
CA PRO A 26 0.44 -16.64 -16.15
C PRO A 26 1.96 -16.55 -15.94
N GLN A 27 2.58 -15.44 -16.37
CA GLN A 27 4.02 -15.20 -16.22
C GLN A 27 4.34 -14.37 -14.96
N GLY A 28 3.35 -14.10 -14.11
CA GLY A 28 3.53 -13.16 -13.01
C GLY A 28 4.60 -13.58 -12.00
N ALA A 29 4.79 -14.89 -11.78
CA ALA A 29 5.84 -15.39 -10.89
C ALA A 29 7.26 -14.97 -11.32
N SER A 30 7.51 -14.78 -12.62
CA SER A 30 8.81 -14.32 -13.12
C SER A 30 8.89 -12.79 -13.29
N LYS A 31 7.80 -12.06 -13.04
CA LYS A 31 7.69 -10.62 -13.30
C LYS A 31 7.40 -9.79 -12.05
N ILE A 32 6.96 -10.42 -10.95
CA ILE A 32 6.44 -9.70 -9.78
C ILE A 32 7.49 -8.81 -9.12
N ASP A 33 8.74 -9.27 -9.03
CA ASP A 33 9.84 -8.48 -8.47
C ASP A 33 10.14 -7.26 -9.35
N ASP A 34 10.24 -7.46 -10.68
CA ASP A 34 10.45 -6.38 -11.65
C ASP A 34 9.30 -5.38 -11.63
N PHE A 35 8.06 -5.84 -11.49
CA PHE A 35 6.89 -4.99 -11.39
C PHE A 35 6.90 -4.14 -10.12
N CYS A 36 7.19 -4.73 -8.96
CA CYS A 36 7.30 -3.99 -7.70
C CYS A 36 8.43 -2.94 -7.76
N GLN A 37 9.54 -3.25 -8.43
CA GLN A 37 10.60 -2.28 -8.67
C GLN A 37 10.18 -1.17 -9.63
N TYR A 38 9.42 -1.50 -10.68
CA TYR A 38 8.91 -0.57 -11.69
C TYR A 38 7.99 0.49 -11.09
N ILE A 39 7.09 0.12 -10.16
CA ILE A 39 6.10 1.04 -9.57
C ILE A 39 6.58 1.79 -8.33
N LEU A 40 7.82 1.57 -7.90
CA LEU A 40 8.30 1.99 -6.59
C LEU A 40 8.17 3.51 -6.40
N GLU A 41 8.53 4.30 -7.41
CA GLU A 41 8.45 5.77 -7.33
C GLU A 41 7.00 6.26 -7.28
N GLU A 42 6.11 5.67 -8.08
CA GLU A 42 4.69 5.98 -8.11
C GLU A 42 3.98 5.61 -6.80
N MET A 43 4.39 4.52 -6.15
CA MET A 43 3.87 4.12 -4.85
C MET A 43 4.43 5.01 -3.74
N ASN A 44 5.72 5.37 -3.79
CA ASN A 44 6.32 6.30 -2.84
C ASN A 44 5.66 7.68 -2.89
N ALA A 45 5.14 8.10 -4.04
CA ALA A 45 4.38 9.34 -4.16
C ALA A 45 3.04 9.34 -3.42
N LEU A 46 2.52 8.17 -3.00
CA LEU A 46 1.32 8.06 -2.15
C LEU A 46 1.64 8.20 -0.65
N ASN A 47 2.91 8.25 -0.28
CA ASN A 47 3.30 8.52 1.10
C ASN A 47 2.82 9.91 1.52
N THR A 48 2.32 10.01 2.75
CA THR A 48 1.85 11.26 3.31
C THR A 48 2.60 11.60 4.59
N ALA A 49 2.22 12.70 5.22
CA ALA A 49 2.76 13.06 6.53
C ALA A 49 2.37 12.08 7.65
N PHE A 50 1.42 11.15 7.40
CA PHE A 50 0.87 10.20 8.38
C PHE A 50 0.70 8.77 7.85
N ILE A 51 1.04 8.49 6.59
CA ILE A 51 1.06 7.15 5.97
C ILE A 51 2.43 6.90 5.36
N SER A 52 2.93 5.68 5.56
CA SER A 52 4.08 5.11 4.83
C SER A 52 3.61 3.84 4.14
N LEU A 53 3.73 3.75 2.82
CA LEU A 53 3.30 2.65 1.98
C LEU A 53 4.53 1.90 1.45
N ALA A 54 4.52 0.58 1.61
CA ALA A 54 5.44 -0.33 0.95
C ALA A 54 4.64 -1.31 0.09
N VAL A 55 4.92 -1.35 -1.20
CA VAL A 55 4.37 -2.36 -2.12
C VAL A 55 5.46 -3.37 -2.44
N VAL A 56 5.18 -4.65 -2.16
CA VAL A 56 6.18 -5.74 -2.23
C VAL A 56 5.56 -6.99 -2.85
N PRO A 57 6.35 -7.92 -3.40
CA PRO A 57 5.85 -9.21 -3.84
C PRO A 57 5.34 -10.06 -2.65
N ARG A 58 4.23 -10.78 -2.84
CA ARG A 58 3.72 -11.77 -1.88
C ARG A 58 4.38 -13.13 -2.09
N ASN A 59 5.61 -13.27 -1.60
CA ASN A 59 6.36 -14.53 -1.67
C ASN A 59 5.97 -15.53 -0.56
N ASP A 60 5.41 -15.03 0.55
CA ASP A 60 4.89 -15.85 1.65
C ASP A 60 3.36 -15.71 1.73
N LYS A 61 2.65 -16.76 1.35
CA LYS A 61 1.18 -16.81 1.33
C LYS A 61 0.56 -16.81 2.73
N SER A 62 1.33 -17.07 3.79
CA SER A 62 0.85 -16.98 5.17
C SER A 62 0.63 -15.54 5.63
N LEU A 63 1.26 -14.57 4.95
CA LEU A 63 1.09 -13.16 5.22
C LEU A 63 -0.15 -12.61 4.47
N PRO A 64 -0.89 -11.67 5.07
CA PRO A 64 -2.01 -11.02 4.40
C PRO A 64 -1.52 -10.10 3.28
N GLU A 65 -2.39 -9.87 2.29
CA GLU A 65 -2.15 -8.92 1.19
C GLU A 65 -1.97 -7.50 1.71
N MET A 66 -2.85 -7.07 2.62
CA MET A 66 -2.73 -5.77 3.28
C MET A 66 -2.42 -5.95 4.77
N GLN A 67 -1.38 -5.25 5.24
CA GLN A 67 -1.00 -5.21 6.66
C GLN A 67 -0.79 -3.78 7.12
N PHE A 68 -1.36 -3.46 8.28
CA PHE A 68 -1.28 -2.15 8.92
C PHE A 68 -0.42 -2.23 10.17
N ASN A 69 0.46 -1.25 10.39
CA ASN A 69 1.29 -1.18 11.58
C ASN A 69 1.50 0.27 12.04
N VAL A 70 1.54 0.48 13.35
CA VAL A 70 1.97 1.75 13.96
C VAL A 70 2.89 1.41 15.13
N LEU A 71 4.00 2.13 15.29
CA LEU A 71 5.00 1.85 16.34
C LEU A 71 5.47 0.38 16.33
N GLY A 72 5.63 -0.21 15.15
CA GLY A 72 6.03 -1.61 14.97
C GLY A 72 4.99 -2.66 15.39
N LYS A 73 3.78 -2.25 15.81
CA LYS A 73 2.70 -3.16 16.21
C LYS A 73 1.68 -3.30 15.09
N LYS A 74 1.29 -4.55 14.80
CA LYS A 74 0.22 -4.86 13.84
C LYS A 74 -1.11 -4.29 14.32
N MET A 75 -1.88 -3.76 13.39
CA MET A 75 -3.23 -3.26 13.58
C MET A 75 -4.18 -4.05 12.70
N ASN A 76 -5.39 -4.28 13.19
CA ASN A 76 -6.48 -4.74 12.32
C ASN A 76 -7.02 -3.56 11.49
N ARG A 77 -7.84 -3.87 10.48
CA ARG A 77 -8.43 -2.88 9.58
C ARG A 77 -9.27 -1.82 10.31
N GLU A 78 -10.03 -2.21 11.33
CA GLU A 78 -10.85 -1.29 12.14
C GLU A 78 -9.97 -0.26 12.87
N GLN A 79 -8.87 -0.71 13.48
CA GLN A 79 -7.91 0.15 14.17
C GLN A 79 -7.22 1.10 13.19
N ALA A 80 -6.84 0.62 12.01
CA ALA A 80 -6.25 1.45 10.95
C ALA A 80 -7.24 2.52 10.46
N GLY A 81 -8.52 2.17 10.30
CA GLY A 81 -9.59 3.12 10.00
C GLY A 81 -9.72 4.20 11.07
N LYS A 82 -9.75 3.82 12.36
CA LYS A 82 -9.78 4.77 13.49
C LYS A 82 -8.53 5.66 13.53
N TYR A 83 -7.38 5.17 13.10
CA TYR A 83 -6.18 6.00 12.98
C TYR A 83 -6.38 7.08 11.92
N LEU A 84 -6.82 6.71 10.71
CA LEU A 84 -7.01 7.62 9.59
C LEU A 84 -8.12 8.66 9.84
N GLN A 85 -9.16 8.30 10.58
CA GLN A 85 -10.22 9.23 10.98
C GLN A 85 -9.69 10.45 11.77
N LYS A 86 -8.57 10.32 12.50
CA LYS A 86 -7.92 11.46 13.20
C LYS A 86 -7.40 12.53 12.24
N PHE A 87 -7.21 12.18 10.98
CA PHE A 87 -6.74 13.05 9.90
C PHE A 87 -7.84 13.35 8.88
N GLU A 88 -9.10 13.08 9.23
CA GLU A 88 -10.26 13.23 8.32
C GLU A 88 -10.13 12.39 7.04
N LYS A 89 -9.47 11.23 7.13
CA LYS A 89 -9.28 10.28 6.02
C LYS A 89 -10.07 8.99 6.23
N SER A 90 -10.50 8.40 5.13
CA SER A 90 -11.14 7.09 5.07
C SER A 90 -10.11 6.04 4.68
N LEU A 91 -10.13 4.88 5.36
CA LEU A 91 -9.33 3.74 4.93
C LEU A 91 -9.85 3.14 3.62
N ASP A 92 -11.18 3.11 3.45
CA ASP A 92 -11.82 2.57 2.26
C ASP A 92 -11.41 3.38 1.02
N ASP A 93 -11.38 4.72 1.13
CA ASP A 93 -10.97 5.59 0.02
C ASP A 93 -9.49 5.41 -0.32
N PHE A 94 -8.64 5.25 0.69
CA PHE A 94 -7.21 4.99 0.50
C PHE A 94 -6.96 3.64 -0.20
N GLU A 95 -7.65 2.58 0.23
CA GLU A 95 -7.55 1.26 -0.39
C GLU A 95 -8.03 1.31 -1.85
N ALA A 96 -9.15 2.00 -2.12
CA ALA A 96 -9.67 2.17 -3.49
C ALA A 96 -8.72 2.98 -4.39
N GLU A 97 -8.09 4.05 -3.88
CA GLU A 97 -7.09 4.82 -4.63
C GLU A 97 -5.86 3.95 -4.96
N LEU A 98 -5.38 3.18 -3.98
CA LEU A 98 -4.25 2.28 -4.16
C LEU A 98 -4.56 1.21 -5.22
N GLU A 99 -5.70 0.54 -5.10
CA GLU A 99 -6.14 -0.51 -6.04
C GLU A 99 -6.26 0.03 -7.48
N GLY A 100 -6.94 1.17 -7.67
CA GLY A 100 -7.07 1.76 -9.01
C GLY A 100 -5.74 2.20 -9.61
N LYS A 101 -4.81 2.69 -8.78
CA LYS A 101 -3.46 3.04 -9.25
C LYS A 101 -2.65 1.79 -9.62
N LEU A 102 -2.76 0.72 -8.84
CA LEU A 102 -2.12 -0.56 -9.14
C LEU A 102 -2.63 -1.17 -10.45
N GLU A 103 -3.94 -1.17 -10.68
CA GLU A 103 -4.55 -1.65 -11.93
C GLU A 103 -3.97 -0.89 -13.14
N THR A 104 -3.96 0.45 -13.07
CA THR A 104 -3.38 1.30 -14.12
C THR A 104 -1.90 0.99 -14.38
N LEU A 105 -1.13 0.68 -13.34
CA LEU A 105 0.30 0.41 -13.46
C LEU A 105 0.57 -1.02 -13.97
N ILE A 106 -0.28 -1.98 -13.61
CA ILE A 106 -0.24 -3.34 -14.17
C ILE A 106 -0.43 -3.27 -15.68
N ASP A 107 -1.45 -2.55 -16.15
CA ASP A 107 -1.73 -2.41 -17.59
C ASP A 107 -0.55 -1.79 -18.34
N LYS A 108 0.02 -0.70 -17.81
CA LYS A 108 1.20 -0.04 -18.38
C LYS A 108 2.43 -0.95 -18.43
N PHE A 109 2.68 -1.71 -17.36
CA PHE A 109 3.83 -2.61 -17.28
C PHE A 109 3.68 -3.81 -18.23
N MET A 110 2.46 -4.33 -18.36
CA MET A 110 2.15 -5.48 -19.20
C MET A 110 1.97 -5.12 -20.69
N GLY A 111 1.79 -3.83 -20.99
CA GLY A 111 1.63 -3.30 -22.33
C GLY A 111 0.22 -3.49 -22.91
N TYR A 112 -0.80 -3.42 -22.05
CA TYR A 112 -2.21 -3.44 -22.44
C TYR A 112 -2.74 -2.07 -22.88
#